data_AF-A0A6M3IPM3-F1
#
_entry.id   AF-A0A6M3IPM3-F1
#
_cell.length_a   1.000
_cell.length_b   1.000
_cell.length_c   1.000
_cell.angle_alpha   90.00
_cell.angle_beta   90.00
_cell.angle_gamma   90.00
#
_symmetry.space_group_name_H-M   'P 1'
#
loop_
_entity.id
_entity.type
_entity.pdbx_description
1 polymer ?
#
loop_
_entity_poly.entity_id
_entity_poly.type
_entity_poly.pdbx_seq_one_letter_code
_entity_poly.pdbx_strand_id
1 'polypeptide(L)'
;MENLEKQCPFCGRSFIAWIKSKEYCSTTCASRAYFAENREYLEEWRRKKIPILNVECRNCGKIFETQNSKKIFCSNDCKIEHFNAIRPTTKEEIRECPVCKKIFRPMQKTGVGRTYCTDQCRNKAMNEKRWAATQGKNWDHQKRKWKGNWFKALERDSFTCQICKRQRKPYEKSRDRRYILEVHHKDGTGEHRGLSNYNLDNLTTLCAECHREFHTKINLVQINGEYFVKGRIFDILGIQQIKTLSPGPNDGAHLPQRVAP
;
A
#
# COMPACT_ATOMS: atom_id res chain seq x y z
N MET A 1 15.16 -19.21 17.06
CA MET A 1 14.86 -17.78 17.32
C MET A 1 13.59 -17.75 18.13
N GLU A 2 13.68 -17.33 19.38
CA GLU A 2 12.56 -17.31 20.31
C GLU A 2 11.68 -16.09 20.01
N ASN A 3 10.41 -16.35 19.71
CA ASN A 3 9.44 -15.31 19.42
C ASN A 3 8.96 -14.71 20.73
N LEU A 4 9.27 -13.43 20.97
CA LEU A 4 8.90 -12.73 22.18
C LEU A 4 7.58 -12.00 21.95
N GLU A 5 6.55 -12.36 22.70
CA GLU A 5 5.33 -11.55 22.79
C GLU A 5 5.64 -10.26 23.53
N LYS A 6 5.31 -9.13 22.91
CA LYS A 6 5.55 -7.79 23.46
C LYS A 6 4.32 -6.92 23.28
N GLN A 7 4.16 -5.92 24.16
CA GLN A 7 3.19 -4.85 23.94
C GLN A 7 3.88 -3.67 23.27
N CYS A 8 3.23 -3.10 22.24
CA CYS A 8 3.72 -1.91 21.56
C CYS A 8 3.57 -0.69 22.48
N PRO A 9 4.65 0.01 22.87
CA PRO A 9 4.56 1.16 23.78
C PRO A 9 3.68 2.29 23.25
N PHE A 10 3.59 2.44 21.92
CA PHE A 10 2.85 3.53 21.29
C PHE A 10 1.33 3.27 21.18
N CYS A 11 0.89 2.04 20.90
CA CYS A 11 -0.52 1.75 20.64
C CYS A 11 -1.14 0.71 21.59
N GLY A 12 -0.37 0.19 22.54
CA GLY A 12 -0.80 -0.80 23.54
C GLY A 12 -1.07 -2.20 22.98
N ARG A 13 -1.01 -2.41 21.67
CA ARG A 13 -1.32 -3.71 21.06
C ARG A 13 -0.20 -4.73 21.30
N SER A 14 -0.57 -5.93 21.71
CA SER A 14 0.32 -7.08 21.73
C SER A 14 0.75 -7.48 20.31
N PHE A 15 2.02 -7.81 20.13
CA PHE A 15 2.59 -8.28 18.87
C PHE A 15 3.77 -9.24 19.11
N ILE A 16 4.05 -10.08 18.11
CA ILE A 16 5.16 -11.02 18.15
C ILE A 16 6.42 -10.34 17.58
N ALA A 17 7.45 -10.21 18.40
CA ALA A 17 8.75 -9.68 18.01
C ALA A 17 9.70 -10.82 17.60
N TRP A 18 10.10 -10.80 16.32
CA TRP A 18 11.05 -11.76 15.75
C TRP A 18 12.52 -11.45 16.09
N ILE A 19 12.78 -10.25 16.62
CA ILE A 19 14.10 -9.79 17.08
C ILE A 19 13.96 -9.07 18.42
N LYS A 20 14.95 -9.22 19.31
CA LYS A 20 14.93 -8.64 20.66
C LYS A 20 14.82 -7.11 20.66
N SER A 21 15.41 -6.43 19.66
CA SER A 21 15.38 -4.97 19.53
C SER A 21 14.06 -4.40 18.96
N LYS A 22 13.12 -5.24 18.53
CA LYS A 22 11.84 -4.74 18.01
C LYS A 22 10.91 -4.39 19.17
N GLU A 23 10.63 -3.10 19.31
CA GLU A 23 9.80 -2.53 20.37
C GLU A 23 8.38 -2.18 19.91
N TYR A 24 8.22 -1.85 18.62
CA TYR A 24 6.94 -1.41 18.06
C TYR A 24 6.32 -2.47 17.14
N CYS A 25 5.00 -2.56 17.14
CA CYS A 25 4.27 -3.52 16.30
C CYS A 25 4.40 -3.25 14.80
N SER A 26 4.72 -2.01 14.40
CA SER A 26 4.84 -1.57 13.01
C SER A 26 5.82 -0.40 12.87
N THR A 27 6.34 -0.21 11.65
CA THR A 27 7.12 0.98 11.29
C THR A 27 6.33 2.26 11.54
N THR A 28 5.02 2.25 11.29
CA THR A 28 4.13 3.38 11.58
C THR A 28 4.10 3.74 13.06
N CYS A 29 4.00 2.75 13.96
CA CYS A 29 4.00 3.01 15.40
C CYS A 29 5.37 3.51 15.88
N ALA A 30 6.46 2.92 15.37
CA ALA A 30 7.81 3.40 15.66
C ALA A 30 8.01 4.86 15.21
N SER A 31 7.61 5.21 13.98
CA SER A 31 7.70 6.57 13.48
C SER A 31 6.83 7.54 14.28
N ARG A 32 5.62 7.14 14.66
CA ARG A 32 4.74 8.01 15.47
C ARG A 32 5.28 8.23 16.88
N ALA A 33 5.83 7.20 17.52
CA ALA A 33 6.50 7.34 18.81
C ALA A 33 7.69 8.30 18.70
N TYR A 34 8.56 8.09 17.71
CA TYR A 34 9.66 9.00 17.41
C TYR A 34 9.19 10.45 17.23
N PHE A 35 8.14 10.68 16.42
CA PHE A 35 7.61 12.03 16.19
C PHE A 35 6.94 12.64 17.44
N ALA A 36 6.34 11.83 18.31
CA ALA A 36 5.73 12.29 19.55
C ALA A 36 6.80 12.69 20.58
N GLU A 37 7.83 11.85 20.76
CA GLU A 37 8.96 12.09 21.66
C GLU A 37 9.83 13.27 21.20
N ASN A 38 10.01 13.42 19.89
CA ASN A 38 10.87 14.46 19.31
C ASN A 38 10.06 15.66 18.78
N ARG A 39 8.82 15.85 19.26
CA ARG A 39 7.91 16.88 18.72
C ARG A 39 8.54 18.27 18.76
N GLU A 40 9.12 18.64 19.90
CA GLU A 40 9.75 19.94 20.11
C GLU A 40 10.96 20.13 19.18
N TYR A 41 11.86 19.13 19.13
CA TYR A 41 12.99 19.11 18.19
C TYR A 41 12.56 19.26 16.72
N LEU A 42 11.46 18.62 16.32
CA LEU A 42 10.93 18.71 14.96
C LEU A 42 10.27 20.05 14.68
N GLU A 43 9.60 20.64 15.65
CA GLU A 43 9.05 22.00 15.56
C GLU A 43 10.17 23.04 15.47
N GLU A 44 11.23 22.90 16.25
CA GLU A 44 12.45 23.72 16.16
C GLU A 44 13.13 23.56 14.78
N TRP A 45 13.32 22.32 14.33
CA TRP A 45 13.91 22.04 13.01
C TRP A 45 13.09 22.64 11.87
N ARG A 46 11.75 22.64 11.97
CA ARG A 46 10.85 23.29 11.00
C ARG A 46 10.92 24.81 11.05
N ARG A 47 11.12 25.40 12.23
CA ARG A 47 11.30 26.86 12.41
C ARG A 47 12.66 27.33 11.89
N LYS A 48 13.67 26.46 11.88
CA LYS A 48 15.02 26.77 11.40
C LYS A 48 14.98 27.12 9.92
N LYS A 49 15.05 28.42 9.61
CA LYS A 49 15.20 28.91 8.24
C LYS A 49 16.59 28.53 7.74
N ILE A 50 16.65 27.67 6.72
CA ILE A 50 17.90 27.37 6.03
C ILE A 50 18.24 28.59 5.17
N PRO A 51 19.43 29.22 5.35
CA PRO A 51 19.80 30.40 4.60
C PRO A 51 19.85 30.08 3.10
N ILE A 52 19.40 31.03 2.29
CA ILE A 52 19.57 30.98 0.85
C ILE A 52 21.01 31.43 0.55
N LEU A 53 21.76 30.57 -0.12
CA LEU A 53 23.14 30.82 -0.55
C LEU A 53 23.14 31.20 -2.02
N ASN A 54 23.89 32.26 -2.36
CA ASN A 54 24.21 32.61 -3.73
C ASN A 54 25.50 31.90 -4.13
N VAL A 55 25.41 30.96 -5.06
CA VAL A 55 26.55 30.16 -5.51
C VAL A 55 26.76 30.40 -7.00
N GLU A 56 28.01 30.62 -7.41
CA GLU A 56 28.38 30.72 -8.81
C GLU A 56 28.42 29.33 -9.46
N CYS A 57 27.72 29.16 -10.58
CA CYS A 57 27.74 27.90 -11.32
C CYS A 57 29.10 27.67 -11.98
N ARG A 58 29.79 26.59 -11.61
CA ARG A 58 31.10 26.23 -12.18
C ARG A 58 31.11 25.97 -13.71
N ASN A 59 29.93 25.77 -14.32
CA ASN A 59 29.84 25.59 -15.77
C ASN A 59 29.62 26.90 -16.53
N CYS A 60 28.63 27.70 -16.11
CA CYS A 60 28.16 28.85 -16.89
C CYS A 60 28.42 30.21 -16.23
N GLY A 61 29.04 30.25 -15.05
CA GLY A 61 29.34 31.48 -14.30
C GLY A 61 28.12 32.19 -13.70
N LYS A 62 26.89 31.74 -13.98
CA LYS A 62 25.68 32.36 -13.44
C LYS A 62 25.58 32.10 -11.94
N ILE A 63 25.28 33.16 -11.18
CA ILE A 63 24.93 33.06 -9.77
C ILE A 63 23.52 32.48 -9.65
N PHE A 64 23.34 31.50 -8.78
CA PHE A 64 22.05 30.88 -8.50
C PHE A 64 21.83 30.67 -7.00
N GLU A 65 20.56 30.69 -6.61
CA GLU A 65 20.14 30.51 -5.23
C GLU A 65 19.98 29.03 -4.86
N THR A 66 20.47 28.65 -3.68
CA THR A 66 20.36 27.28 -3.15
C THR A 66 20.39 27.28 -1.63
N GLN A 67 19.63 26.37 -1.02
CA GLN A 67 19.75 26.09 0.42
C GLN A 67 20.82 25.02 0.73
N ASN A 68 21.39 24.40 -0.31
CA ASN A 68 22.39 23.35 -0.20
C ASN A 68 23.77 23.88 -0.58
N SER A 69 24.68 23.96 0.40
CA SER A 69 26.06 24.41 0.23
C SER A 69 26.92 23.49 -0.65
N LYS A 70 26.49 22.24 -0.88
CA LYS A 70 27.17 21.29 -1.77
C LYS A 70 26.75 21.41 -3.24
N LYS A 71 25.78 22.27 -3.57
CA LYS A 71 25.29 22.43 -4.93
C LYS A 71 26.25 23.35 -5.71
N ILE A 72 26.92 22.79 -6.72
CA ILE A 72 27.97 23.47 -7.51
C ILE A 72 27.43 24.02 -8.85
N PHE A 73 26.33 23.45 -9.35
CA PHE A 73 25.77 23.78 -10.67
C PHE A 73 24.34 24.30 -10.53
N CYS A 74 24.01 25.32 -11.32
CA CYS A 74 22.66 25.90 -11.33
C CYS A 74 21.60 24.90 -11.81
N SER A 75 21.95 24.06 -12.77
CA SER A 75 21.08 23.03 -13.36
C SER A 75 21.80 21.70 -13.55
N ASN A 76 21.01 20.65 -13.76
CA ASN A 76 21.55 19.35 -14.12
C ASN A 76 22.23 19.36 -15.50
N ASP A 77 21.79 20.23 -16.41
CA ASP A 77 22.39 20.38 -17.75
C ASP A 77 23.80 20.97 -17.64
N CYS A 78 23.96 22.04 -16.85
CA CYS A 78 25.28 22.63 -16.57
C CYS A 78 26.23 21.63 -15.91
N LYS A 79 25.72 20.78 -15.02
CA LYS A 79 26.51 19.68 -14.44
C LYS A 79 27.01 18.72 -15.52
N ILE A 80 26.13 18.32 -16.43
CA ILE A 80 26.46 17.38 -17.52
C ILE A 80 27.49 17.98 -18.46
N GLU A 81 27.27 19.21 -18.92
CA GLU A 81 28.18 19.94 -19.83
C GLU A 81 29.59 20.06 -19.25
N HIS A 82 29.71 20.50 -17.99
CA HIS A 82 30.99 20.64 -17.30
C HIS A 82 31.77 19.31 -17.26
N PHE A 83 31.10 18.21 -16.87
CA PHE A 83 31.77 16.91 -16.82
C PHE A 83 32.07 16.34 -18.21
N ASN A 84 31.26 16.63 -19.22
CA ASN A 84 31.56 16.24 -20.61
C ASN A 84 32.81 16.97 -21.13
N ALA A 85 32.99 18.24 -20.79
CA ALA A 85 34.14 19.03 -21.21
C ALA A 85 35.44 18.56 -20.56
N ILE A 86 35.43 18.24 -19.26
CA ILE A 86 36.63 17.80 -18.52
C ILE A 86 36.94 16.32 -18.73
N ARG A 87 35.93 15.52 -19.09
CA ARG A 87 36.07 14.08 -19.37
C ARG A 87 35.61 13.81 -20.79
N PRO A 88 36.30 14.35 -21.80
CA PRO A 88 35.95 14.08 -23.18
C PRO A 88 36.05 12.57 -23.42
N THR A 89 34.98 12.01 -23.98
CA THR A 89 34.98 10.63 -24.42
C THR A 89 35.86 10.51 -25.67
N THR A 90 36.69 9.48 -25.75
CA THR A 90 37.41 9.14 -26.99
C THR A 90 36.50 8.47 -28.02
N LYS A 91 35.23 8.22 -27.67
CA LYS A 91 34.24 7.61 -28.56
C LYS A 91 33.45 8.69 -29.29
N GLU A 92 33.60 8.71 -30.61
CA GLU A 92 32.78 9.54 -31.52
C GLU A 92 31.38 8.99 -31.74
N GLU A 93 31.08 7.78 -31.22
CA GLU A 93 29.80 7.11 -31.39
C GLU A 93 28.64 7.97 -30.87
N ILE A 94 27.74 8.33 -31.78
CA ILE A 94 26.49 9.01 -31.47
C ILE A 94 25.41 7.95 -31.26
N ARG A 95 24.64 8.06 -30.17
CA ARG A 95 23.55 7.13 -29.84
C ARG A 95 22.22 7.84 -29.71
N GLU A 96 21.15 7.13 -30.05
CA GLU A 96 19.79 7.56 -29.75
C GLU A 96 19.33 6.95 -28.42
N CYS A 97 18.81 7.76 -27.50
CA CYS A 97 18.30 7.23 -26.24
C CYS A 97 17.01 6.44 -26.44
N PRO A 98 16.91 5.16 -26.00
CA PRO A 98 15.70 4.36 -26.19
C PRO A 98 14.44 4.94 -25.52
N VAL A 99 14.59 5.82 -24.52
CA VAL A 99 13.50 6.34 -23.69
C VAL A 99 12.95 7.66 -24.19
N CYS A 100 13.84 8.61 -24.54
CA CYS A 100 13.44 9.96 -24.93
C CYS A 100 13.81 10.31 -26.37
N LYS A 101 14.44 9.39 -27.11
CA LYS A 101 14.81 9.53 -28.52
C LYS A 101 15.81 10.65 -28.81
N LYS A 102 16.33 11.32 -27.77
CA LYS A 102 17.39 12.31 -27.91
C LYS A 102 18.69 11.64 -28.31
N ILE A 103 19.34 12.24 -29.29
CA ILE A 103 20.68 11.90 -29.74
C ILE A 103 21.69 12.40 -28.68
N PHE A 104 22.63 11.54 -28.27
CA PHE A 104 23.62 11.87 -27.25
C PHE A 104 24.94 11.12 -27.48
N ARG A 105 26.03 11.66 -26.91
CA ARG A 105 27.33 10.98 -26.86
C ARG A 105 27.48 10.20 -25.55
N PRO A 106 27.80 8.90 -25.57
CA PRO A 106 27.94 8.09 -24.37
C PRO A 106 29.25 8.44 -23.64
N MET A 107 29.12 8.83 -22.37
CA MET A 107 30.23 9.29 -21.54
C MET A 107 30.91 8.09 -20.85
N GLN A 108 31.83 7.37 -21.50
CA GLN A 108 32.74 6.42 -20.83
C GLN A 108 34.09 6.25 -21.56
N LYS A 109 35.17 6.13 -20.77
CA LYS A 109 36.57 5.94 -21.23
C LYS A 109 36.90 4.49 -21.60
N THR A 110 36.13 3.49 -21.12
CA THR A 110 36.28 2.06 -21.41
C THR A 110 34.92 1.34 -21.44
N GLY A 111 34.81 0.20 -22.14
CA GLY A 111 33.60 -0.63 -22.22
C GLY A 111 32.56 -0.18 -23.25
N VAL A 112 31.37 -0.78 -23.26
CA VAL A 112 30.31 -0.54 -24.28
C VAL A 112 29.67 0.86 -24.15
N GLY A 113 29.95 1.63 -23.10
CA GLY A 113 29.38 2.96 -22.89
C GLY A 113 27.88 2.94 -22.51
N ARG A 114 27.38 4.05 -21.96
CA ARG A 114 25.99 4.13 -21.46
C ARG A 114 24.95 4.03 -22.60
N THR A 115 23.84 3.34 -22.33
CA THR A 115 22.72 3.18 -23.29
C THR A 115 21.73 4.35 -23.25
N TYR A 116 21.63 5.05 -22.12
CA TYR A 116 20.67 6.13 -21.91
C TYR A 116 21.38 7.49 -21.81
N CYS A 117 20.74 8.54 -22.31
CA CYS A 117 21.31 9.89 -22.30
C CYS A 117 21.50 10.44 -20.88
N THR A 118 20.65 10.02 -19.93
CA THR A 118 20.69 10.46 -18.53
C THR A 118 20.30 9.32 -17.56
N ASP A 119 20.67 9.51 -16.30
CA ASP A 119 20.25 8.64 -15.20
C ASP A 119 18.72 8.61 -15.03
N GLN A 120 18.03 9.71 -15.34
CA GLN A 120 16.57 9.74 -15.34
C GLN A 120 15.98 8.78 -16.37
N CYS A 121 16.51 8.79 -17.61
CA CYS A 121 16.06 7.88 -18.66
C CYS A 121 16.39 6.42 -18.31
N ARG A 122 17.58 6.15 -17.78
CA ARG A 122 17.95 4.82 -17.27
C ARG A 122 16.96 4.36 -16.20
N ASN A 123 16.69 5.20 -15.21
CA ASN A 123 15.78 4.85 -14.12
C ASN A 123 14.35 4.64 -14.61
N LYS A 124 13.87 5.45 -15.58
CA LYS A 124 12.56 5.27 -16.21
C LYS A 124 12.45 3.90 -16.88
N ALA A 125 13.42 3.55 -17.74
CA ALA A 125 13.45 2.24 -18.39
C ALA A 125 13.55 1.07 -17.39
N MET A 126 14.37 1.21 -16.35
CA MET A 126 14.50 0.17 -15.32
C MET A 126 13.21 0.03 -14.50
N ASN A 127 12.54 1.13 -14.19
CA ASN A 127 11.25 1.11 -13.50
C ASN A 127 10.17 0.48 -14.37
N GLU A 128 10.08 0.80 -15.66
CA GLU A 128 9.15 0.15 -16.59
C GLU A 128 9.39 -1.36 -16.67
N LYS A 129 10.65 -1.80 -16.78
CA LYS A 129 11.01 -3.23 -16.74
C LYS A 129 10.62 -3.90 -15.42
N ARG A 130 10.91 -3.27 -14.29
CA ARG A 130 10.52 -3.75 -12.95
C ARG A 130 9.00 -3.81 -12.82
N TRP A 131 8.29 -2.81 -13.34
CA TRP A 131 6.84 -2.75 -13.32
C TRP A 131 6.25 -3.88 -14.14
N ALA A 132 6.71 -4.08 -15.38
CA ALA A 132 6.32 -5.21 -16.22
C ALA A 132 6.59 -6.58 -15.54
N ALA A 133 7.76 -6.75 -14.90
CA ALA A 133 8.09 -7.96 -14.14
C ALA A 133 7.20 -8.16 -12.89
N THR A 134 6.68 -7.07 -12.30
CA THR A 134 5.81 -7.11 -11.12
C THR A 134 4.34 -7.35 -11.50
N GLN A 135 3.90 -6.85 -12.67
CA GLN A 135 2.55 -7.10 -13.20
C GLN A 135 2.28 -8.60 -13.36
N GLY A 136 3.24 -9.38 -13.86
CA GLY A 136 3.11 -10.84 -13.97
C GLY A 136 3.00 -11.56 -12.61
N LYS A 137 3.77 -11.14 -11.60
CA LYS A 137 3.78 -11.78 -10.26
C LYS A 137 2.54 -11.48 -9.43
N ASN A 138 2.00 -10.26 -9.54
CA ASN A 138 0.82 -9.83 -8.77
C ASN A 138 -0.49 -10.37 -9.37
N TRP A 139 -0.52 -10.62 -10.68
CA TRP A 139 -1.61 -11.29 -11.38
C TRP A 139 -1.73 -12.77 -10.97
N ASP A 140 -0.60 -13.47 -10.94
CA ASP A 140 -0.53 -14.88 -10.56
C ASP A 140 -0.93 -15.12 -9.10
N HIS A 141 -0.57 -14.20 -8.20
CA HIS A 141 -1.01 -14.21 -6.81
C HIS A 141 -2.52 -13.95 -6.65
N GLN A 142 -3.10 -13.06 -7.48
CA GLN A 142 -4.55 -12.82 -7.49
C GLN A 142 -5.34 -14.00 -8.07
N LYS A 143 -4.80 -14.70 -9.09
CA LYS A 143 -5.37 -15.96 -9.60
C LYS A 143 -5.30 -17.10 -8.59
N ARG A 144 -4.36 -17.08 -7.64
CA ARG A 144 -4.29 -18.06 -6.54
C ARG A 144 -5.19 -17.68 -5.36
N LYS A 145 -5.58 -16.41 -5.24
CA LYS A 145 -6.45 -15.93 -4.16
C LYS A 145 -7.83 -16.59 -4.26
N TRP A 146 -8.25 -17.21 -3.16
CA TRP A 146 -9.54 -17.91 -3.04
C TRP A 146 -9.73 -18.96 -4.13
N LYS A 147 -8.68 -19.75 -4.36
CA LYS A 147 -8.63 -20.81 -5.38
C LYS A 147 -8.98 -20.32 -6.80
N GLY A 148 -8.74 -19.03 -7.07
CA GLY A 148 -9.02 -18.39 -8.35
C GLY A 148 -10.44 -17.89 -8.54
N ASN A 149 -11.34 -18.12 -7.58
CA ASN A 149 -12.73 -17.65 -7.68
C ASN A 149 -12.88 -16.17 -7.33
N TRP A 150 -11.87 -15.53 -6.72
CA TRP A 150 -11.90 -14.09 -6.44
C TRP A 150 -12.08 -13.26 -7.72
N PHE A 151 -11.25 -13.50 -8.75
CA PHE A 151 -11.35 -12.74 -10.00
C PHE A 151 -12.59 -13.13 -10.81
N LYS A 152 -12.94 -14.43 -10.81
CA LYS A 152 -14.17 -14.92 -11.45
C LYS A 152 -15.43 -14.25 -10.87
N ALA A 153 -15.46 -13.96 -9.57
CA ALA A 153 -16.57 -13.23 -8.96
C ALA A 153 -16.66 -11.80 -9.50
N LEU A 154 -15.53 -11.11 -9.67
CA LEU A 154 -15.48 -9.76 -10.26
C LEU A 154 -15.91 -9.75 -11.73
N GLU A 155 -15.45 -10.74 -12.52
CA GLU A 155 -15.84 -10.90 -13.92
C GLU A 155 -17.33 -11.22 -14.07
N ARG A 156 -17.84 -12.19 -13.29
CA ARG A 156 -19.28 -12.54 -13.22
C ARG A 156 -20.11 -11.29 -12.95
N ASP A 157 -19.67 -10.48 -12.00
CA ASP A 157 -20.37 -9.30 -11.55
C ASP A 157 -20.13 -8.08 -12.45
N SER A 158 -19.48 -8.25 -13.61
CA SER A 158 -19.15 -7.19 -14.58
C SER A 158 -18.48 -5.98 -13.93
N PHE A 159 -17.61 -6.24 -12.95
CA PHE A 159 -16.93 -5.21 -12.15
C PHE A 159 -17.89 -4.17 -11.56
N THR A 160 -19.03 -4.66 -11.08
CA THR A 160 -20.11 -3.84 -10.52
C THR A 160 -20.45 -4.30 -9.11
N CYS A 161 -20.60 -3.34 -8.19
CA CYS A 161 -21.05 -3.64 -6.83
C CYS A 161 -22.45 -4.26 -6.87
N GLN A 162 -22.64 -5.45 -6.31
CA GLN A 162 -23.91 -6.16 -6.36
C GLN A 162 -25.01 -5.54 -5.49
N ILE A 163 -24.62 -4.64 -4.57
CA ILE A 163 -25.53 -3.85 -3.74
C ILE A 163 -25.93 -2.55 -4.43
N CYS A 164 -24.98 -1.61 -4.57
CA CYS A 164 -25.30 -0.25 -5.00
C CYS A 164 -25.19 -0.04 -6.51
N LYS A 165 -24.87 -1.11 -7.26
CA LYS A 165 -24.73 -1.14 -8.71
C LYS A 165 -23.73 -0.14 -9.31
N ARG A 166 -22.87 0.46 -8.47
CA ARG A 166 -21.76 1.30 -8.95
C ARG A 166 -20.73 0.43 -9.68
N GLN A 167 -20.47 0.77 -10.93
CA GLN A 167 -19.37 0.21 -11.71
C GLN A 167 -18.04 0.87 -11.29
N ARG A 168 -16.98 0.07 -11.16
CA ARG A 168 -15.64 0.55 -10.81
C ARG A 168 -14.61 -0.19 -11.63
N LYS A 169 -13.46 0.44 -11.90
CA LYS A 169 -12.35 -0.24 -12.58
C LYS A 169 -11.72 -1.26 -11.62
N PRO A 170 -11.47 -2.51 -12.05
CA PRO A 170 -10.86 -3.54 -11.20
C PRO A 170 -9.42 -3.24 -10.77
N TYR A 171 -8.73 -2.36 -11.50
CA TYR A 171 -7.27 -2.38 -11.51
C TYR A 171 -6.57 -1.02 -11.40
N GLU A 172 -7.30 0.10 -11.35
CA GLU A 172 -6.63 1.32 -10.93
C GLU A 172 -6.30 1.15 -9.45
N LYS A 173 -5.00 1.02 -9.12
CA LYS A 173 -4.45 1.32 -7.79
C LYS A 173 -4.73 2.80 -7.52
N SER A 174 -6.00 3.16 -7.38
CA SER A 174 -6.39 4.38 -6.75
C SER A 174 -5.73 4.34 -5.38
N ARG A 175 -4.95 5.37 -5.07
CA ARG A 175 -4.45 5.57 -3.70
C ARG A 175 -5.61 5.67 -2.71
N ASP A 176 -6.82 5.93 -3.21
CA ASP A 176 -8.04 5.98 -2.45
C ASP A 176 -8.80 4.64 -2.52
N ARG A 177 -8.83 3.96 -1.37
CA ARG A 177 -9.52 2.67 -1.18
C ARG A 177 -11.02 2.75 -1.45
N ARG A 178 -11.65 3.94 -1.45
CA ARG A 178 -13.07 4.13 -1.75
C ARG A 178 -13.46 3.75 -3.20
N TYR A 179 -12.49 3.71 -4.10
CA TYR A 179 -12.72 3.39 -5.52
C TYR A 179 -12.49 1.92 -5.88
N ILE A 180 -12.12 1.09 -4.90
CA ILE A 180 -11.75 -0.32 -5.12
C ILE A 180 -12.98 -1.22 -4.88
N LEU A 181 -13.10 -2.27 -5.71
CA LEU A 181 -14.03 -3.38 -5.49
C LEU A 181 -13.37 -4.46 -4.63
N GLU A 182 -14.13 -5.00 -3.69
CA GLU A 182 -13.74 -6.07 -2.81
C GLU A 182 -14.74 -7.22 -2.98
N VAL A 183 -14.26 -8.45 -2.93
CA VAL A 183 -15.14 -9.63 -2.94
C VAL A 183 -15.38 -10.02 -1.49
N HIS A 184 -16.60 -10.45 -1.15
CA HIS A 184 -17.04 -10.79 0.19
C HIS A 184 -17.63 -12.20 0.22
N HIS A 185 -17.49 -12.91 1.35
CA HIS A 185 -18.12 -14.22 1.57
C HIS A 185 -19.52 -14.01 2.12
N LYS A 186 -20.56 -14.54 1.47
CA LYS A 186 -21.97 -14.35 1.87
C LYS A 186 -22.29 -15.07 3.18
N ASP A 187 -21.63 -16.20 3.43
CA ASP A 187 -21.81 -17.03 4.63
C ASP A 187 -21.01 -16.59 5.85
N GLY A 188 -20.27 -15.48 5.78
CA GLY A 188 -19.45 -14.97 6.89
C GLY A 188 -18.17 -15.78 7.18
N THR A 189 -17.93 -16.90 6.49
CA THR A 189 -16.76 -17.76 6.72
C THR A 189 -15.42 -17.12 6.31
N GLY A 190 -15.47 -15.96 5.63
CA GLY A 190 -14.30 -15.17 5.26
C GLY A 190 -13.54 -14.57 6.45
N GLU A 191 -14.14 -14.50 7.63
CA GLU A 191 -13.53 -13.94 8.85
C GLU A 191 -12.82 -14.99 9.71
N HIS A 192 -13.17 -16.27 9.56
CA HIS A 192 -12.62 -17.36 10.34
C HIS A 192 -11.51 -18.08 9.57
N ARG A 193 -10.27 -18.02 10.07
CA ARG A 193 -9.12 -18.71 9.47
C ARG A 193 -9.40 -20.21 9.38
N GLY A 194 -9.33 -20.76 8.16
CA GLY A 194 -9.40 -22.20 7.89
C GLY A 194 -10.80 -22.74 7.55
N LEU A 195 -11.86 -21.94 7.70
CA LEU A 195 -13.25 -22.33 7.38
C LEU A 195 -13.81 -21.66 6.13
N SER A 196 -13.02 -20.82 5.46
CA SER A 196 -13.51 -19.98 4.36
C SER A 196 -13.95 -20.80 3.14
N ASN A 197 -15.22 -20.67 2.80
CA ASN A 197 -15.83 -21.29 1.63
C ASN A 197 -15.63 -20.42 0.38
N TYR A 198 -14.63 -20.75 -0.43
CA TYR A 198 -14.30 -20.00 -1.65
C TYR A 198 -15.16 -20.35 -2.88
N ASN A 199 -16.29 -21.05 -2.72
CA ASN A 199 -17.18 -21.32 -3.85
C ASN A 199 -17.70 -20.00 -4.44
N LEU A 200 -17.74 -19.90 -5.78
CA LEU A 200 -18.15 -18.69 -6.49
C LEU A 200 -19.55 -18.20 -6.07
N ASP A 201 -20.46 -19.12 -5.77
CA ASP A 201 -21.82 -18.80 -5.33
C ASP A 201 -21.85 -18.17 -3.93
N ASN A 202 -20.87 -18.50 -3.10
CA ASN A 202 -20.67 -17.88 -1.78
C ASN A 202 -19.93 -16.53 -1.87
N LEU A 203 -19.47 -16.12 -3.05
CA LEU A 203 -18.76 -14.85 -3.23
C LEU A 203 -19.67 -13.77 -3.83
N THR A 204 -19.52 -12.54 -3.37
CA THR A 204 -20.22 -11.36 -3.90
C THR A 204 -19.28 -10.17 -4.07
N THR A 205 -19.39 -9.44 -5.17
CA THR A 205 -18.59 -8.23 -5.43
C THR A 205 -19.25 -7.00 -4.82
N LEU A 206 -18.49 -6.24 -4.02
CA LEU A 206 -18.95 -5.06 -3.31
C LEU A 206 -17.97 -3.89 -3.49
N CYS A 207 -18.44 -2.65 -3.43
CA CYS A 207 -17.54 -1.51 -3.26
C CYS A 207 -17.06 -1.42 -1.80
N ALA A 208 -15.93 -0.76 -1.56
CA ALA A 208 -15.37 -0.62 -0.21
C ALA A 208 -16.34 0.00 0.82
N GLU A 209 -17.28 0.85 0.39
CA GLU A 209 -18.34 1.38 1.26
C GLU A 209 -19.31 0.27 1.67
N CYS A 210 -19.94 -0.41 0.71
CA CYS A 210 -20.89 -1.50 0.99
C CYS A 210 -20.22 -2.67 1.73
N HIS A 211 -18.98 -3.02 1.38
CA HIS A 211 -18.23 -4.06 2.10
C HIS A 211 -18.00 -3.69 3.57
N ARG A 212 -17.71 -2.41 3.87
CA ARG A 212 -17.59 -1.94 5.25
C ARG A 212 -18.92 -1.99 6.00
N GLU A 213 -20.04 -1.72 5.32
CA GLU A 213 -21.36 -1.81 5.95
C GLU A 213 -21.67 -3.23 6.42
N PHE A 214 -21.26 -4.27 5.67
CA PHE A 214 -21.34 -5.67 6.10
C PHE A 214 -20.58 -5.94 7.41
N HIS A 215 -19.40 -5.35 7.57
CA HIS A 215 -18.51 -5.63 8.71
C HIS A 215 -18.75 -4.77 9.95
N THR A 216 -19.37 -3.59 9.82
CA THR A 216 -19.30 -2.57 10.90
C THR A 216 -20.59 -1.82 11.20
N LYS A 217 -21.64 -1.95 10.39
CA LYS A 217 -22.87 -1.15 10.55
C LYS A 217 -24.09 -1.98 10.91
N ILE A 218 -23.89 -2.93 11.82
CA ILE A 218 -24.95 -3.68 12.48
C ILE A 218 -25.07 -3.10 13.89
N ASN A 219 -26.18 -2.45 14.18
CA ASN A 219 -26.47 -1.83 15.47
C ASN A 219 -27.56 -2.62 16.19
N LEU A 220 -27.40 -2.82 17.49
CA LEU A 220 -28.51 -3.24 18.35
C LEU A 220 -29.22 -1.97 18.87
N VAL A 221 -30.53 -1.89 18.69
CA VAL A 221 -31.34 -0.74 19.06
C VAL A 221 -32.55 -1.23 19.85
N GLN A 222 -32.82 -0.64 21.01
CA GLN A 222 -33.98 -1.00 21.82
C GLN A 222 -35.15 -0.06 21.51
N ILE A 223 -36.33 -0.61 21.22
CA ILE A 223 -37.56 0.15 20.95
C ILE A 223 -38.67 -0.51 21.77
N ASN A 224 -39.33 0.26 22.65
CA ASN A 224 -40.42 -0.22 23.50
C ASN A 224 -40.09 -1.48 24.31
N GLY A 225 -38.85 -1.60 24.79
CA GLY A 225 -38.39 -2.75 25.58
C GLY A 225 -37.85 -3.93 24.76
N GLU A 226 -38.11 -3.97 23.45
CA GLU A 226 -37.62 -5.02 22.56
C GLU A 226 -36.32 -4.62 21.86
N TYR A 227 -35.40 -5.57 21.65
CA TYR A 227 -34.15 -5.34 20.94
C TYR A 227 -34.28 -5.65 19.45
N PHE A 228 -33.90 -4.70 18.62
CA PHE A 228 -33.89 -4.80 17.17
C PHE A 228 -32.45 -4.71 16.66
N VAL A 229 -32.13 -5.55 15.68
CA VAL A 229 -30.88 -5.42 14.92
C VAL A 229 -31.18 -4.53 13.71
N LYS A 230 -30.58 -3.35 13.68
CA LYS A 230 -30.74 -2.36 12.59
C LYS A 230 -29.43 -2.14 11.86
N GLY A 231 -29.53 -1.80 10.59
CA GLY A 231 -28.39 -1.55 9.74
C GLY A 231 -28.86 -1.39 8.32
N ARG A 232 -28.25 -0.44 7.59
CA ARG A 232 -28.58 -0.18 6.18
C ARG A 232 -28.48 -1.45 5.32
N ILE A 233 -27.66 -2.40 5.75
CA ILE A 233 -27.50 -3.68 5.07
C ILE A 233 -28.77 -4.53 5.07
N PHE A 234 -29.60 -4.48 6.11
CA PHE A 234 -30.86 -5.22 6.16
C PHE A 234 -31.87 -4.65 5.17
N ASP A 235 -31.95 -3.31 5.07
CA ASP A 235 -32.78 -2.62 4.07
C ASP A 235 -32.36 -2.98 2.65
N ILE A 236 -31.04 -2.98 2.40
CA ILE A 236 -30.45 -3.32 1.10
C ILE A 236 -30.74 -4.76 0.69
N LEU A 237 -30.70 -5.69 1.65
CA LEU A 237 -30.91 -7.12 1.41
C LEU A 237 -32.40 -7.51 1.47
N GLY A 238 -33.31 -6.57 1.76
CA GLY A 238 -34.73 -6.86 1.93
C GLY A 238 -35.02 -7.79 3.11
N ILE A 239 -34.14 -7.82 4.12
CA ILE A 239 -34.30 -8.69 5.29
C ILE A 239 -35.27 -8.01 6.25
N GLN A 240 -36.48 -8.56 6.33
CA GLN A 240 -37.53 -8.04 7.22
C GLN A 240 -37.55 -8.69 8.60
N GLN A 241 -36.96 -9.89 8.72
CA GLN A 241 -36.94 -10.66 9.97
C GLN A 241 -35.61 -11.41 10.12
N ILE A 242 -35.13 -11.51 11.36
CA ILE A 242 -33.90 -12.24 11.71
C ILE A 242 -34.30 -13.32 12.71
N LYS A 243 -34.03 -14.58 12.38
CA LYS A 243 -34.23 -15.69 13.30
C LYS A 243 -32.99 -15.80 14.20
N THR A 244 -33.15 -15.52 15.48
CA THR A 244 -32.10 -15.77 16.48
C THR A 244 -32.11 -17.25 16.85
N LEU A 245 -30.95 -17.90 16.78
CA LEU A 245 -30.76 -19.20 17.43
C LEU A 245 -30.48 -18.91 18.91
N SER A 246 -31.53 -18.94 19.74
CA SER A 246 -31.31 -18.97 21.18
C SER A 246 -30.57 -20.27 21.52
N PRO A 247 -29.46 -20.26 22.27
CA PRO A 247 -29.02 -21.47 22.93
C PRO A 247 -30.18 -21.89 23.84
N GLY A 248 -30.78 -23.05 23.57
CA GLY A 248 -31.80 -23.58 24.44
C GLY A 248 -31.22 -23.74 25.85
N PRO A 249 -32.02 -23.58 26.93
CA PRO A 249 -31.60 -24.01 28.25
C PRO A 249 -31.56 -25.54 28.22
N ASN A 250 -30.41 -26.14 27.92
CA ASN A 250 -29.98 -27.53 28.19
C ASN A 250 -29.11 -28.14 27.07
N ASP A 251 -27.98 -27.52 26.74
CA ASP A 251 -26.84 -28.30 26.24
C ASP A 251 -25.78 -28.30 27.34
N GLY A 252 -25.80 -29.37 28.14
CA GLY A 252 -24.86 -29.60 29.22
C GLY A 252 -23.42 -29.53 28.71
N ALA A 253 -22.75 -28.43 29.03
CA ALA A 253 -21.31 -28.36 28.99
C ALA A 253 -20.77 -29.35 30.03
N HIS A 254 -20.51 -30.59 29.62
CA HIS A 254 -19.56 -31.45 30.29
C HIS A 254 -18.21 -30.72 30.26
N LEU A 255 -17.92 -30.00 31.34
CA LEU A 255 -16.57 -29.60 31.70
C LEU A 255 -15.74 -30.89 31.79
N PRO A 256 -14.63 -31.03 31.05
CA PRO A 256 -13.71 -32.12 31.30
C PRO A 256 -13.19 -31.95 32.72
N GLN A 257 -13.47 -32.94 33.57
CA GLN A 257 -12.90 -33.00 34.91
C GLN A 257 -11.38 -32.95 34.77
N ARG A 258 -10.77 -31.91 35.36
CA ARG A 258 -9.33 -31.86 35.57
C ARG A 258 -8.99 -32.99 36.53
N VAL A 259 -8.32 -34.01 36.04
CA VAL A 259 -7.52 -34.90 36.89
C VAL A 259 -6.34 -34.05 37.38
N ALA A 260 -6.39 -33.67 38.65
CA ALA A 260 -5.26 -33.11 39.38
C ALA A 260 -4.37 -34.29 39.89
N PRO A 261 -3.11 -34.00 40.27
CA PRO A 261 -1.91 -34.77 39.93
C PRO A 261 -1.84 -36.20 40.46
#